data_AF-A0A6A4WAS7-F1
#
_entry.id   AF-A0A6A4WAS7-F1
#
_cell.length_a   1.000
_cell.length_b   1.000
_cell.length_c   1.000
_cell.angle_alpha   90.00
_cell.angle_beta   90.00
_cell.angle_gamma   90.00
#
_symmetry.space_group_name_H-M   'P 1'
#
loop_
_entity.id
_entity.type
_entity.pdbx_description
1 polymer ?
#
loop_
_entity_poly.entity_id
_entity_poly.type
_entity_poly.pdbx_seq_one_letter_code
_entity_poly.pdbx_strand_id
1 'polypeptide(L)'
;MERETLKKAMMECFKDGEFQSILKEIVAEAMAVKDAEIADLRDQLKKATTHINELEQYSRRLCVNVSGVPETPNESTDQIIMDLGKMAGVTVTPADLDRTHRIGKGTGGGPRIIIARFTNFSKRQEFYNSRRELRKPRPVRGSVVSTESAGKTFISDNLTRDNQHTMYVARCLKKEGKLHSAWTDVGRMKIRLREGGPTKIIRSLEELREAADPDYRPDADPGEPSDADREGFRPAQGRNRKSARK
;
A
#
# COMPACT_ATOMS: atom_id res chain seq x y z
N MET A 1 68.29 -6.07 -11.22
CA MET A 1 67.71 -6.20 -9.87
C MET A 1 66.24 -6.50 -10.06
N GLU A 2 65.86 -7.73 -9.77
CA GLU A 2 64.77 -8.47 -10.41
C GLU A 2 63.40 -8.09 -9.84
N ARG A 3 62.38 -7.99 -10.70
CA ARG A 3 60.98 -7.84 -10.27
C ARG A 3 60.58 -8.88 -9.21
N GLU A 4 61.14 -10.08 -9.30
CA GLU A 4 60.91 -11.17 -8.34
C GLU A 4 61.48 -10.88 -6.95
N THR A 5 62.68 -10.30 -6.85
CA THR A 5 63.26 -9.90 -5.56
C THR A 5 62.48 -8.75 -4.93
N LEU A 6 62.05 -7.78 -5.74
CA LEU A 6 61.20 -6.67 -5.26
C LEU A 6 59.83 -7.17 -4.76
N LYS A 7 59.19 -8.07 -5.51
CA LYS A 7 57.90 -8.69 -5.16
C LYS A 7 58.00 -9.51 -3.88
N LYS A 8 59.08 -10.28 -3.72
CA LYS A 8 59.32 -11.09 -2.52
C LYS A 8 59.52 -10.21 -1.28
N ALA A 9 60.30 -9.13 -1.40
CA ALA A 9 60.49 -8.15 -0.34
C ALA A 9 59.17 -7.46 0.07
N MET A 10 58.35 -7.06 -0.90
CA MET A 10 57.02 -6.51 -0.61
C MET A 10 56.12 -7.52 0.14
N MET A 11 56.11 -8.79 -0.28
CA MET A 11 55.30 -9.82 0.37
C MET A 11 55.77 -10.13 1.80
N GLU A 12 57.05 -9.97 2.10
CA GLU A 12 57.58 -10.05 3.47
C GLU A 12 57.15 -8.85 4.32
N CYS A 13 57.14 -7.62 3.77
CA CYS A 13 56.58 -6.46 4.47
C CYS A 13 55.09 -6.64 4.81
N PHE A 14 54.30 -7.28 3.95
CA PHE A 14 52.90 -7.60 4.26
C PHE A 14 52.73 -8.64 5.37
N LYS A 15 53.77 -9.40 5.74
CA LYS A 15 53.76 -10.34 6.87
C LYS A 15 54.25 -9.70 8.16
N ASP A 16 54.83 -8.51 8.08
CA ASP A 16 55.25 -7.75 9.25
C ASP A 16 54.02 -7.38 10.08
N GLY A 17 54.06 -7.67 11.39
CA GLY A 17 52.93 -7.49 12.28
C GLY A 17 52.57 -6.03 12.51
N GLU A 18 53.57 -5.14 12.52
CA GLU A 18 53.39 -3.70 12.70
C GLU A 18 52.75 -3.09 11.44
N PHE A 19 53.26 -3.45 10.27
CA PHE A 19 52.68 -3.04 8.98
C PHE A 19 51.25 -3.57 8.78
N GLN A 20 50.97 -4.83 9.16
CA GLN A 20 49.60 -5.36 9.14
C GLN A 20 48.66 -4.62 10.10
N SER A 21 49.15 -4.21 11.26
CA SER A 21 48.35 -3.45 12.23
C SER A 21 47.96 -2.09 11.65
N ILE A 22 48.93 -1.36 11.09
CA ILE A 22 48.70 -0.05 10.47
C ILE A 22 47.73 -0.18 9.30
N LEU A 23 47.90 -1.19 8.44
CA LEU A 23 46.96 -1.44 7.33
C LEU A 23 45.55 -1.73 7.83
N LYS A 24 45.39 -2.56 8.86
CA LYS A 24 44.07 -2.87 9.43
C LYS A 24 43.41 -1.62 10.01
N GLU A 25 44.18 -0.76 10.67
CA GLU A 25 43.68 0.49 11.25
C GLU A 25 43.20 1.46 10.17
N ILE A 26 44.02 1.70 9.14
CA ILE A 26 43.65 2.55 7.99
C ILE A 26 42.41 2.01 7.27
N VAL A 27 42.36 0.69 7.04
CA VAL A 27 41.19 0.05 6.40
C VAL A 27 39.96 0.15 7.30
N ALA A 28 40.09 -0.07 8.60
CA ALA A 28 38.99 0.04 9.54
C ALA A 28 38.45 1.47 9.63
N GLU A 29 39.32 2.48 9.64
CA GLU A 29 38.93 3.89 9.61
C GLU A 29 38.22 4.25 8.30
N ALA A 30 38.78 3.85 7.16
CA ALA A 30 38.16 4.06 5.85
C ALA A 30 36.78 3.38 5.73
N MET A 31 36.66 2.15 6.24
CA MET A 31 35.39 1.42 6.30
C MET A 31 34.40 2.11 7.23
N ALA A 32 34.82 2.56 8.42
CA ALA A 32 33.95 3.25 9.36
C ALA A 32 33.38 4.56 8.78
N VAL A 33 34.21 5.33 8.07
CA VAL A 33 33.77 6.55 7.36
C VAL A 33 32.73 6.19 6.29
N LYS A 34 32.98 5.14 5.50
CA LYS A 34 32.06 4.71 4.45
C LYS A 34 30.76 4.13 5.01
N ASP A 35 30.81 3.37 6.10
CA ASP A 35 29.63 2.83 6.77
C ASP A 35 28.77 3.94 7.36
N ALA A 36 29.38 4.98 7.94
CA ALA A 36 28.67 6.17 8.41
C ALA A 36 27.99 6.93 7.24
N GLU A 37 28.69 7.12 6.13
CA GLU A 37 28.14 7.75 4.93
C GLU A 37 26.98 6.92 4.33
N ILE A 38 27.13 5.60 4.26
CA ILE A 38 26.07 4.69 3.78
C ILE A 38 24.85 4.74 4.71
N ALA A 39 25.06 4.79 6.03
CA ALA A 39 23.97 4.89 6.99
C ALA A 39 23.19 6.21 6.83
N ASP A 40 23.90 7.33 6.68
CA ASP A 40 23.29 8.64 6.46
C ASP A 40 22.51 8.69 5.13
N LEU A 41 23.11 8.22 4.04
CA LEU A 41 22.44 8.17 2.73
C LEU A 41 21.19 7.27 2.74
N ARG A 42 21.23 6.13 3.44
CA ARG A 42 20.06 5.25 3.60
C ARG A 42 18.94 5.95 4.37
N ASP A 43 19.27 6.67 5.43
CA ASP A 43 18.29 7.44 6.21
C ASP A 43 17.68 8.58 5.40
N GLN A 44 18.49 9.33 4.65
CA GLN A 44 18.00 10.37 3.74
C GLN A 44 17.07 9.79 2.66
N LEU A 45 17.45 8.66 2.05
CA LEU A 45 16.62 7.97 1.06
C LEU A 45 15.28 7.52 1.67
N LYS A 46 15.30 6.95 2.88
CA LYS A 46 14.10 6.54 3.61
C LYS A 46 13.17 7.72 3.90
N LYS A 47 13.73 8.86 4.36
CA LYS A 47 12.96 10.09 4.60
C LYS A 47 12.35 10.64 3.31
N ALA A 48 13.14 10.72 2.24
CA ALA A 48 12.68 11.22 0.95
C ALA A 48 11.58 10.34 0.35
N THR A 49 11.77 9.02 0.33
CA THR A 49 10.78 8.06 -0.18
C THR A 49 9.47 8.11 0.62
N THR A 50 9.56 8.18 1.96
CA THR A 50 8.38 8.34 2.83
C THR A 50 7.64 9.64 2.50
N HIS A 51 8.36 10.76 2.36
CA HIS A 51 7.76 12.05 2.05
C HIS A 51 7.07 12.06 0.67
N ILE A 52 7.71 11.47 -0.35
CA ILE A 52 7.12 11.32 -1.69
C ILE A 52 5.82 10.52 -1.61
N ASN A 53 5.81 9.39 -0.89
CA ASN A 53 4.61 8.59 -0.71
C ASN A 53 3.49 9.36 0.01
N GLU A 54 3.82 10.17 1.01
CA GLU A 54 2.85 11.04 1.71
C GLU A 54 2.24 12.10 0.78
N LEU A 55 3.07 12.78 -0.02
CA LEU A 55 2.61 13.78 -0.99
C LEU A 55 1.74 13.14 -2.07
N GLU A 56 2.15 11.97 -2.57
CA GLU A 56 1.36 11.21 -3.54
C GLU A 56 0.02 10.79 -2.92
N GLN A 57 0.01 10.28 -1.69
CA GLN A 57 -1.20 9.89 -0.99
C GLN A 57 -2.12 11.09 -0.73
N TYR A 58 -1.55 12.25 -0.41
CA TYR A 58 -2.30 13.50 -0.24
C TYR A 58 -2.97 13.94 -1.55
N SER A 59 -2.27 13.83 -2.68
CA SER A 59 -2.84 14.14 -4.01
C SER A 59 -4.06 13.26 -4.37
N ARG A 60 -4.11 12.04 -3.81
CA ARG A 60 -5.17 11.05 -4.00
C ARG A 60 -6.34 11.18 -3.02
N ARG A 61 -6.33 12.15 -2.08
CA ARG A 61 -7.39 12.30 -1.05
C ARG A 61 -8.80 12.50 -1.61
N LEU A 62 -8.90 13.09 -2.81
CA LEU A 62 -10.16 13.34 -3.51
C LEU A 62 -10.59 12.14 -4.38
N CYS A 63 -9.79 11.08 -4.42
CA CYS A 63 -10.04 9.90 -5.22
C CYS A 63 -10.62 8.77 -4.36
N VAL A 64 -11.53 8.01 -4.96
CA VAL A 64 -12.04 6.72 -4.45
C VAL A 64 -11.91 5.67 -5.53
N ASN A 65 -11.75 4.42 -5.12
CA ASN A 65 -11.81 3.26 -5.97
C ASN A 65 -13.18 2.62 -5.86
N VAL A 66 -13.80 2.32 -7.00
CA VAL A 66 -15.08 1.62 -7.09
C VAL A 66 -14.86 0.32 -7.87
N SER A 67 -15.06 -0.81 -7.21
CA SER A 67 -14.87 -2.14 -7.80
C SER A 67 -16.16 -2.95 -7.76
N GLY A 68 -16.27 -3.96 -8.62
CA GLY A 68 -17.45 -4.85 -8.68
C GLY A 68 -18.57 -4.37 -9.59
N VAL A 69 -18.39 -3.25 -10.31
CA VAL A 69 -19.34 -2.78 -11.32
C VAL A 69 -19.01 -3.45 -12.66
N PRO A 70 -19.93 -4.23 -13.28
CA PRO A 70 -19.72 -4.80 -14.61
C PRO A 70 -19.33 -3.76 -15.66
N GLU A 71 -18.52 -4.14 -16.65
CA GLU A 71 -18.16 -3.26 -17.76
C GLU A 71 -19.17 -3.40 -18.89
N THR A 72 -19.60 -2.28 -19.45
CA THR A 72 -20.43 -2.27 -20.67
C THR A 72 -19.74 -1.47 -21.78
N PRO A 73 -19.95 -1.83 -23.06
CA PRO A 73 -19.46 -1.02 -24.17
C PRO A 73 -20.01 0.41 -24.09
N ASN A 74 -19.16 1.40 -24.34
CA ASN A 74 -19.51 2.82 -24.32
C ASN A 74 -20.12 3.30 -22.98
N GLU A 75 -19.69 2.70 -21.86
CA GLU A 75 -20.17 3.13 -20.54
C GLU A 75 -19.75 4.56 -20.19
N SER A 76 -20.66 5.29 -19.54
CA SER A 76 -20.31 6.54 -18.86
C SER A 76 -19.95 6.23 -17.41
N THR A 77 -18.67 6.33 -17.07
CA THR A 77 -18.20 6.13 -15.69
C THR A 77 -18.73 7.20 -14.74
N ASP A 78 -18.97 8.43 -15.21
CA ASP A 78 -19.64 9.47 -14.43
C ASP A 78 -21.07 9.06 -14.07
N GLN A 79 -21.84 8.55 -15.04
CA GLN A 79 -23.21 8.09 -14.81
C GLN A 79 -23.25 6.94 -13.80
N ILE A 80 -22.30 5.99 -13.89
CA ILE A 80 -22.16 4.91 -12.92
C ILE A 80 -21.96 5.46 -11.49
N ILE A 81 -21.07 6.43 -11.31
CA ILE A 81 -20.81 7.03 -9.98
C ILE A 81 -22.04 7.78 -9.46
N MET A 82 -22.72 8.55 -10.32
CA MET A 82 -23.95 9.26 -9.96
C MET A 82 -25.08 8.30 -9.56
N ASP A 83 -25.27 7.21 -10.30
CA ASP A 83 -26.29 6.21 -10.01
C ASP A 83 -25.99 5.46 -8.72
N LEU A 84 -24.74 5.02 -8.51
CA LEU A 84 -24.31 4.43 -7.24
C LEU A 84 -24.54 5.40 -6.06
N GLY A 85 -24.25 6.70 -6.26
CA GLY A 85 -24.55 7.74 -5.29
C GLY A 85 -26.03 7.75 -4.93
N LYS A 86 -26.91 7.88 -5.92
CA LYS A 86 -28.37 7.90 -5.71
C LYS A 86 -28.88 6.64 -5.02
N MET A 87 -28.40 5.46 -5.43
CA MET A 87 -28.73 4.19 -4.79
C MET A 87 -28.32 4.16 -3.31
N ALA A 88 -27.16 4.74 -3.00
CA ALA A 88 -26.64 4.92 -1.64
C ALA A 88 -27.26 6.12 -0.89
N GLY A 89 -28.12 6.93 -1.54
CA GLY A 89 -28.82 8.08 -0.95
C GLY A 89 -28.04 9.37 -0.95
N VAL A 90 -27.00 9.46 -1.76
CA VAL A 90 -26.17 10.64 -1.93
C VAL A 90 -26.44 11.22 -3.30
N THR A 91 -26.75 12.50 -3.37
CA THR A 91 -26.84 13.19 -4.66
C THR A 91 -25.43 13.62 -5.08
N VAL A 92 -24.94 12.97 -6.14
CA VAL A 92 -23.71 13.34 -6.85
C VAL A 92 -24.11 13.92 -8.20
N THR A 93 -23.56 15.08 -8.54
CA THR A 93 -23.79 15.79 -9.80
C THR A 93 -22.53 15.78 -10.66
N PRO A 94 -22.60 16.11 -11.96
CA PRO A 94 -21.41 16.22 -12.79
C PRO A 94 -20.39 17.24 -12.26
N ALA A 95 -20.83 18.33 -11.63
CA ALA A 95 -19.95 19.34 -11.05
C ALA A 95 -19.16 18.85 -9.82
N ASP A 96 -19.62 17.77 -9.19
CA ASP A 96 -18.93 17.12 -8.07
C ASP A 96 -17.78 16.21 -8.53
N LEU A 97 -17.74 15.86 -9.82
CA LEU A 97 -16.78 14.94 -10.41
C LEU A 97 -15.75 15.72 -11.25
N ASP A 98 -14.48 15.50 -10.96
CA ASP A 98 -13.36 16.06 -11.73
C ASP A 98 -13.02 15.11 -12.89
N ARG A 99 -12.82 13.82 -12.57
CA ARG A 99 -12.54 12.79 -13.58
C ARG A 99 -12.92 11.42 -13.07
N THR A 100 -13.57 10.63 -13.92
CA THR A 100 -13.79 9.20 -13.67
C THR A 100 -13.30 8.37 -14.85
N HIS A 101 -12.73 7.19 -14.57
CA HIS A 101 -12.28 6.25 -15.61
C HIS A 101 -11.95 4.88 -15.02
N ARG A 102 -11.98 3.84 -15.86
CA ARG A 102 -11.49 2.49 -15.52
C ARG A 102 -9.97 2.46 -15.50
N ILE A 103 -9.39 1.70 -14.58
CA ILE A 103 -7.94 1.48 -14.46
C ILE A 103 -7.57 0.00 -14.59
N GLY A 104 -6.35 -0.24 -15.07
CA GLY A 104 -5.80 -1.58 -15.25
C GLY A 104 -6.08 -2.15 -16.66
N LYS A 105 -5.37 -3.23 -16.97
CA LYS A 105 -5.57 -4.00 -18.19
C LYS A 105 -6.83 -4.85 -18.04
N GLY A 106 -7.62 -4.98 -19.10
CA GLY A 106 -8.74 -5.91 -19.13
C GLY A 106 -8.20 -7.34 -19.13
N THR A 107 -8.03 -7.92 -17.95
CA THR A 107 -7.64 -9.31 -17.78
C THR A 107 -8.89 -10.06 -17.33
N GLY A 108 -9.18 -11.23 -17.90
CA GLY A 108 -10.45 -11.96 -17.73
C GLY A 108 -10.80 -12.44 -16.31
N GLY A 109 -10.23 -11.85 -15.27
CA GLY A 109 -10.47 -12.14 -13.84
C GLY A 109 -11.51 -11.25 -13.15
N GLY A 110 -12.19 -10.34 -13.88
CA GLY A 110 -13.27 -9.50 -13.33
C GLY A 110 -13.30 -8.10 -13.92
N PRO A 111 -14.33 -7.29 -13.60
CA PRO A 111 -14.41 -5.92 -14.08
C PRO A 111 -13.31 -5.05 -13.50
N ARG A 112 -12.76 -4.15 -14.33
CA ARG A 112 -11.75 -3.17 -13.92
C ARG A 112 -12.29 -2.19 -12.89
N ILE A 113 -11.41 -1.68 -12.05
CA ILE A 113 -11.75 -0.69 -11.02
C ILE A 113 -12.02 0.65 -11.70
N ILE A 114 -13.06 1.37 -11.28
CA ILE A 114 -13.25 2.78 -11.62
C ILE A 114 -12.54 3.62 -10.55
N ILE A 115 -11.64 4.52 -10.98
CA ILE A 115 -11.21 5.63 -10.13
C ILE A 115 -12.18 6.78 -10.36
N ALA A 116 -12.74 7.31 -9.27
CA ALA A 116 -13.53 8.53 -9.29
C ALA A 116 -12.83 9.61 -8.48
N ARG A 117 -12.45 10.71 -9.13
CA ARG A 117 -11.90 11.91 -8.51
C ARG A 117 -13.00 12.95 -8.40
N PHE A 118 -13.18 13.47 -7.19
CA PHE A 118 -14.14 14.52 -6.88
C PHE A 118 -13.49 15.90 -6.91
N THR A 119 -14.28 16.93 -7.18
CA THR A 119 -13.87 18.33 -7.08
C THR A 119 -13.84 18.81 -5.62
N ASN A 120 -14.76 18.29 -4.79
CA ASN A 120 -14.93 18.69 -3.39
C ASN A 120 -14.68 17.52 -2.42
N PHE A 121 -13.85 17.76 -1.41
CA PHE A 121 -13.57 16.81 -0.33
C PHE A 121 -14.83 16.37 0.43
N SER A 122 -15.72 17.31 0.75
CA SER A 122 -16.95 17.01 1.50
C SER A 122 -17.85 16.06 0.73
N LYS A 123 -18.02 16.29 -0.58
CA LYS A 123 -18.84 15.41 -1.43
C LYS A 123 -18.21 14.04 -1.62
N ARG A 124 -16.90 13.98 -1.82
CA ARG A 124 -16.13 12.73 -1.81
C ARG A 124 -16.39 11.95 -0.54
N GLN A 125 -16.33 12.61 0.62
CA GLN A 125 -16.48 11.96 1.91
C GLN A 125 -17.92 11.50 2.17
N GLU A 126 -18.91 12.30 1.75
CA GLU A 126 -20.33 11.93 1.77
C GLU A 126 -20.57 10.64 0.98
N PHE A 127 -20.07 10.59 -0.27
CA PHE A 127 -20.14 9.39 -1.12
C PHE A 127 -19.39 8.19 -0.51
N TYR A 128 -18.19 8.39 0.02
CA TYR A 128 -17.44 7.32 0.66
C TYR A 128 -18.15 6.77 1.90
N ASN A 129 -18.78 7.63 2.71
CA ASN A 129 -19.48 7.22 3.93
C ASN A 129 -20.76 6.44 3.62
N SER A 130 -21.45 6.75 2.52
CA SER A 130 -22.67 6.03 2.09
C SER A 130 -22.40 4.64 1.51
N ARG A 131 -21.13 4.22 1.35
CA ARG A 131 -20.76 2.89 0.81
C ARG A 131 -21.42 1.69 1.52
N ARG A 132 -21.81 1.84 2.79
CA ARG A 132 -22.49 0.77 3.54
C ARG A 132 -23.93 0.59 3.08
N GLU A 133 -24.56 1.65 2.62
CA GLU A 133 -25.93 1.67 2.10
C GLU A 133 -26.04 0.91 0.77
N LEU A 134 -24.94 0.82 0.01
CA LEU A 134 -24.90 0.00 -1.22
C LEU A 134 -25.11 -1.49 -0.96
N ARG A 135 -25.01 -1.98 0.28
CA ARG A 135 -25.38 -3.38 0.61
C ARG A 135 -26.88 -3.63 0.47
N LYS A 136 -27.70 -2.57 0.52
CA LYS A 136 -29.15 -2.58 0.31
C LYS A 136 -29.51 -1.39 -0.58
N PRO A 137 -29.10 -1.41 -1.86
CA PRO A 137 -29.20 -0.23 -2.70
C PRO A 137 -30.67 0.08 -3.01
N ARG A 138 -31.00 1.38 -3.03
CA ARG A 138 -32.33 1.84 -3.45
C ARG A 138 -32.50 1.67 -4.95
N PRO A 139 -33.63 1.15 -5.45
CA PRO A 139 -33.92 1.14 -6.87
C PRO A 139 -33.97 2.57 -7.43
N VAL A 140 -33.22 2.82 -8.51
CA VAL A 140 -33.22 4.10 -9.23
C VAL A 140 -33.72 3.83 -10.65
N ARG A 141 -34.85 4.45 -11.02
CA ARG A 141 -35.44 4.30 -12.36
C ARG A 141 -34.48 4.87 -13.41
N GLY A 142 -34.22 4.10 -14.48
CA GLY A 142 -33.34 4.52 -15.57
C GLY A 142 -31.85 4.48 -15.24
N SER A 143 -31.46 3.90 -14.10
CA SER A 143 -30.04 3.71 -13.74
C SER A 143 -29.35 2.75 -14.70
N VAL A 144 -28.10 3.06 -15.07
CA VAL A 144 -27.25 2.16 -15.87
C VAL A 144 -26.68 1.02 -15.04
N VAL A 145 -26.64 1.18 -13.71
CA VAL A 145 -26.23 0.15 -12.75
C VAL A 145 -27.47 -0.56 -12.23
N SER A 146 -27.47 -1.90 -12.21
CA SER A 146 -28.53 -2.68 -11.57
C SER A 146 -28.37 -2.71 -10.06
N THR A 147 -29.48 -2.84 -9.32
CA THR A 147 -29.48 -3.01 -7.85
C THR A 147 -28.61 -4.18 -7.40
N GLU A 148 -28.57 -5.27 -8.17
CA GLU A 148 -27.69 -6.42 -7.88
C GLU A 148 -26.20 -6.07 -7.99
N SER A 149 -25.82 -5.38 -9.07
CA SER A 149 -24.42 -4.94 -9.29
C SER A 149 -23.99 -3.93 -8.23
N ALA A 150 -24.87 -2.98 -7.88
CA ALA A 150 -24.64 -2.04 -6.79
C ALA A 150 -24.43 -2.77 -5.44
N GLY A 151 -25.21 -3.82 -5.18
CA GLY A 151 -25.09 -4.69 -4.01
C GLY A 151 -23.74 -5.38 -3.87
N LYS A 152 -23.06 -5.63 -5.00
CA LYS A 152 -21.74 -6.27 -5.10
C LYS A 152 -20.60 -5.25 -5.21
N THR A 153 -20.91 -3.96 -5.24
CA THR A 153 -19.92 -2.89 -5.41
C THR A 153 -19.19 -2.60 -4.11
N PHE A 154 -17.87 -2.40 -4.20
CA PHE A 154 -17.05 -1.97 -3.08
C PHE A 154 -16.42 -0.61 -3.37
N ILE A 155 -16.59 0.32 -2.43
CA ILE A 155 -15.94 1.63 -2.46
C ILE A 155 -14.81 1.64 -1.42
N SER A 156 -13.60 1.99 -1.86
CA SER A 156 -12.41 2.07 -1.01
C SER A 156 -11.60 3.35 -1.28
N ASP A 157 -10.72 3.72 -0.34
CA ASP A 157 -9.80 4.82 -0.56
C ASP A 157 -8.83 4.49 -1.70
N ASN A 158 -8.48 5.50 -2.51
CA ASN A 158 -7.41 5.35 -3.48
C ASN A 158 -6.05 5.51 -2.77
N LEU A 159 -5.41 4.38 -2.49
CA LEU A 159 -4.11 4.33 -1.83
C LEU A 159 -2.98 4.28 -2.85
N THR A 160 -1.80 4.78 -2.48
CA THR A 160 -0.55 4.48 -3.21
C THR A 160 -0.28 2.98 -3.21
N ARG A 161 0.61 2.52 -4.10
CA ARG A 161 0.96 1.10 -4.19
C ARG A 161 1.49 0.57 -2.85
N ASP A 162 2.35 1.33 -2.21
CA ASP A 162 2.99 0.94 -0.95
C ASP A 162 2.01 0.93 0.21
N ASN A 163 1.10 1.92 0.26
CA ASN A 163 0.05 1.95 1.28
C ASN A 163 -0.98 0.82 1.06
N GLN A 164 -1.29 0.49 -0.20
CA GLN A 164 -2.15 -0.63 -0.53
C GLN A 164 -1.52 -1.97 -0.10
N HIS A 165 -0.22 -2.15 -0.35
CA HIS A 165 0.54 -3.31 0.10
C HIS A 165 0.59 -3.41 1.63
N THR A 166 0.91 -2.31 2.31
CA THR A 166 0.92 -2.23 3.78
C THR A 166 -0.44 -2.62 4.36
N MET A 167 -1.54 -2.09 3.80
CA MET A 167 -2.88 -2.45 4.25
C MET A 167 -3.27 -3.89 3.90
N TYR A 168 -2.69 -4.49 2.86
CA TYR A 168 -2.85 -5.92 2.57
C TYR A 168 -2.20 -6.75 3.68
N VAL A 169 -0.94 -6.48 4.01
CA VAL A 169 -0.22 -7.14 5.11
C VAL A 169 -0.96 -6.96 6.44
N ALA A 170 -1.44 -5.75 6.74
CA ALA A 170 -2.21 -5.49 7.97
C ALA A 170 -3.49 -6.34 8.05
N ARG A 171 -4.16 -6.61 6.91
CA ARG A 171 -5.32 -7.50 6.87
C ARG A 171 -4.93 -8.97 7.04
N CYS A 172 -3.74 -9.39 6.62
CA CYS A 172 -3.21 -10.74 6.89
C CYS A 172 -2.90 -10.90 8.38
N LEU A 173 -2.18 -9.94 8.98
CA LEU A 173 -1.89 -9.93 10.42
C LEU A 173 -3.17 -9.93 11.27
N LYS A 174 -4.22 -9.23 10.82
CA LYS A 174 -5.54 -9.32 11.46
C LYS A 174 -6.11 -10.75 11.42
N LYS A 175 -6.02 -11.45 10.29
CA LYS A 175 -6.51 -12.83 10.17
C LYS A 175 -5.72 -13.81 11.03
N GLU A 176 -4.43 -13.56 11.20
CA GLU A 176 -3.53 -14.30 12.10
C GLU A 176 -3.77 -13.99 13.58
N GLY A 177 -4.64 -13.04 13.93
CA GLY A 177 -4.91 -12.65 15.31
C GLY A 177 -3.88 -11.69 15.92
N LYS A 178 -2.89 -11.23 15.15
CA LYS A 178 -1.88 -10.25 15.61
C LYS A 178 -2.42 -8.83 15.69
N LEU A 179 -3.45 -8.50 14.91
CA LEU A 179 -4.16 -7.23 14.96
C LEU A 179 -5.65 -7.46 15.20
N HIS A 180 -6.28 -6.60 16.00
CA HIS A 180 -7.73 -6.59 16.11
C HIS A 180 -8.41 -5.99 14.86
N SER A 181 -7.90 -4.87 14.36
CA SER A 181 -8.52 -4.17 13.21
C SER A 181 -7.52 -3.39 12.38
N ALA A 182 -7.75 -3.34 11.06
CA ALA A 182 -7.00 -2.55 10.09
C ALA A 182 -7.97 -1.96 9.07
N TRP A 183 -7.94 -0.64 8.87
CA TRP A 183 -8.78 0.08 7.91
C TRP A 183 -8.11 1.36 7.42
N THR A 184 -8.72 1.99 6.42
CA THR A 184 -8.28 3.30 5.92
C THR A 184 -9.37 4.34 6.09
N ASP A 185 -8.95 5.59 6.21
CA ASP A 185 -9.84 6.73 6.30
C ASP A 185 -9.15 7.97 5.72
N VAL A 186 -9.66 8.46 4.59
CA VAL A 186 -9.07 9.59 3.85
C VAL A 186 -7.62 9.29 3.48
N GLY A 187 -7.37 8.07 2.98
CA GLY A 187 -6.03 7.61 2.62
C GLY A 187 -5.08 7.34 3.79
N ARG A 188 -5.48 7.63 5.04
CA ARG A 188 -4.67 7.31 6.23
C ARG A 188 -4.86 5.85 6.65
N MET A 189 -3.76 5.13 6.81
CA MET A 189 -3.75 3.75 7.27
C MET A 189 -3.88 3.69 8.79
N LYS A 190 -4.87 2.96 9.29
CA LYS A 190 -5.22 2.90 10.71
C LYS A 190 -5.29 1.46 11.18
N ILE A 191 -4.75 1.19 12.36
CA ILE A 191 -4.79 -0.12 13.02
C ILE A 191 -5.22 -0.01 14.48
N ARG A 192 -5.70 -1.11 15.04
CA ARG A 192 -5.80 -1.35 16.49
C ARG A 192 -5.27 -2.74 16.80
N LEU A 193 -4.50 -2.84 17.88
CA LEU A 193 -3.92 -4.10 18.36
C LEU A 193 -4.93 -4.93 19.14
N ARG A 194 -5.78 -4.28 19.93
CA ARG A 194 -6.79 -4.93 20.79
C ARG A 194 -8.16 -4.31 20.59
N GLU A 195 -9.19 -5.04 20.95
CA GLU A 195 -10.56 -4.52 20.99
C GLU A 195 -10.65 -3.33 21.95
N GLY A 196 -11.37 -2.28 21.57
CA GLY A 196 -11.46 -1.03 22.36
C GLY A 196 -10.17 -0.21 22.49
N GLY A 197 -9.03 -0.71 21.99
CA GLY A 197 -7.72 -0.05 22.11
C GLY A 197 -7.58 1.23 21.26
N PRO A 198 -6.51 2.02 21.50
CA PRO A 198 -6.26 3.24 20.76
C PRO A 198 -6.03 2.96 19.28
N THR A 199 -6.49 3.88 18.43
CA THR A 199 -6.24 3.82 16.99
C THR A 199 -4.85 4.37 16.70
N LYS A 200 -3.97 3.54 16.15
CA LYS A 200 -2.65 3.97 15.66
C LYS A 200 -2.73 4.27 14.16
N ILE A 201 -2.11 5.36 13.72
CA ILE A 201 -1.92 5.68 12.31
C ILE A 201 -0.53 5.20 11.93
N ILE A 202 -0.42 4.42 10.86
CA ILE A 202 0.84 3.92 10.32
C ILE A 202 1.12 4.58 8.97
N ARG A 203 2.40 4.77 8.64
CA ARG A 203 2.85 5.39 7.38
C ARG A 203 3.67 4.48 6.49
N SER A 204 4.17 3.38 7.03
CA SER A 204 5.01 2.44 6.31
C SER A 204 4.71 0.99 6.72
N LEU A 205 5.26 0.05 5.95
CA LEU A 205 5.24 -1.37 6.29
C LEU A 205 6.05 -1.67 7.56
N GLU A 206 7.12 -0.92 7.79
CA GLU A 206 7.97 -1.04 8.97
C GLU A 206 7.21 -0.64 10.25
N GLU A 207 6.55 0.53 10.26
CA GLU A 207 5.71 0.97 11.39
C GLU A 207 4.58 -0.04 11.69
N LEU A 208 4.05 -0.71 10.66
CA LEU A 208 3.07 -1.79 10.84
C LEU A 208 3.69 -3.01 11.55
N ARG A 209 4.89 -3.43 11.13
CA ARG A 209 5.58 -4.59 11.70
C ARG A 209 5.99 -4.32 13.15
N GLU A 210 6.61 -3.17 13.42
CA GLU A 210 6.94 -2.72 14.79
C GLU A 210 5.70 -2.64 15.69
N ALA A 211 4.57 -2.16 15.16
CA ALA A 211 3.35 -2.08 15.95
C ALA A 211 2.76 -3.46 16.26
N ALA A 212 2.90 -4.43 15.35
CA ALA A 212 2.35 -5.77 15.49
C ALA A 212 3.26 -6.72 16.29
N ASP A 213 4.58 -6.49 16.25
CA ASP A 213 5.60 -7.28 16.92
C ASP A 213 6.67 -6.33 17.52
N PRO A 214 6.67 -6.13 18.84
CA PRO A 214 7.67 -5.29 19.52
C PRO A 214 9.11 -5.79 19.38
N ASP A 215 9.31 -7.07 19.07
CA ASP A 215 10.63 -7.67 18.88
C ASP A 215 11.14 -7.56 17.43
N TYR A 216 10.34 -6.96 16.54
CA TYR A 216 10.71 -6.75 15.14
C TYR A 216 11.96 -5.88 15.02
N ARG A 217 12.99 -6.41 14.36
CA ARG A 217 14.23 -5.69 14.04
C ARG A 217 14.33 -5.48 12.53
N PRO A 218 14.33 -4.24 12.02
CA PRO A 218 14.40 -3.98 10.58
C PRO A 218 15.72 -4.43 9.93
N ASP A 219 16.81 -4.47 10.72
CA ASP A 219 18.17 -4.82 10.26
C ASP A 219 18.59 -6.27 10.54
N ALA A 220 17.71 -7.09 11.12
CA ALA A 220 17.94 -8.53 11.14
C ALA A 220 17.87 -9.03 9.70
N ASP A 221 18.89 -9.78 9.26
CA ASP A 221 18.97 -10.41 7.94
C ASP A 221 17.56 -10.84 7.50
N PRO A 222 17.00 -10.27 6.41
CA PRO A 222 15.66 -10.59 6.00
C PRO A 222 15.67 -12.06 5.58
N GLY A 223 15.46 -12.94 6.56
CA GLY A 223 15.19 -14.35 6.33
C GLY A 223 14.17 -14.45 5.20
N GLU A 224 14.33 -15.48 4.37
CA GLU A 224 13.71 -15.58 3.05
C GLU A 224 12.34 -14.88 2.97
N PRO A 225 12.13 -14.00 1.97
CA PRO A 225 10.88 -13.25 1.83
C PRO A 225 9.72 -14.20 1.99
N SER A 226 8.81 -13.89 2.94
CA SER A 226 7.64 -14.73 3.17
C SER A 226 6.84 -14.83 1.87
N ASP A 227 6.06 -15.90 1.69
CA ASP A 227 5.23 -16.04 0.48
C ASP A 227 4.30 -14.82 0.26
N ALA A 228 3.95 -14.10 1.33
CA ALA A 228 3.19 -12.85 1.28
C ALA A 228 3.99 -11.65 0.73
N ASP A 229 5.31 -11.63 0.90
CA ASP A 229 6.21 -10.61 0.31
C ASP A 229 6.47 -10.90 -1.18
N ARG A 230 6.38 -12.17 -1.60
CA ARG A 230 6.51 -12.62 -3.00
C ARG A 230 5.22 -12.43 -3.80
N GLU A 231 4.06 -12.60 -3.15
CA GLU A 231 2.76 -12.32 -3.76
C GLU A 231 2.36 -10.85 -3.62
N GLY A 232 2.78 -10.03 -4.60
CA GLY A 232 2.20 -8.70 -4.79
C GLY A 232 0.66 -8.75 -4.86
N PHE A 233 0.00 -7.64 -4.49
CA PHE A 233 -1.47 -7.53 -4.46
C PHE A 233 -2.12 -8.10 -5.73
N ARG A 234 -2.80 -9.24 -5.60
CA ARG A 234 -3.76 -9.75 -6.60
C ARG A 234 -5.16 -9.30 -6.16
N PRO A 235 -5.94 -8.61 -7.02
CA PRO A 235 -7.32 -8.31 -6.69
C PRO A 235 -8.05 -9.62 -6.37
N ALA A 236 -8.82 -9.63 -5.29
CA ALA A 236 -9.52 -10.82 -4.83
C ALA A 236 -10.41 -11.37 -5.95
N GLN A 237 -10.09 -12.57 -6.44
CA GLN A 237 -11.07 -13.33 -7.22
C GLN A 237 -12.28 -13.58 -6.30
N GLY A 238 -13.46 -13.29 -6.83
CA GLY A 238 -14.71 -13.36 -6.07
C GLY A 238 -14.82 -14.68 -5.32
N ARG A 239 -14.92 -14.62 -3.99
CA ARG A 239 -15.19 -15.81 -3.18
C ARG A 239 -16.56 -16.35 -3.57
N ASN A 240 -16.56 -17.49 -4.26
CA ASN A 240 -17.76 -18.30 -4.43
C ASN A 240 -18.16 -18.80 -3.04
N ARG A 241 -19.11 -18.12 -2.39
CA ARG A 241 -19.71 -18.61 -1.15
C ARG A 241 -20.55 -19.83 -1.51
N LYS A 242 -19.98 -21.03 -1.42
CA LYS A 242 -20.79 -22.24 -1.30
C LYS A 242 -21.64 -22.08 -0.04
N SER A 243 -22.94 -22.01 -0.25
CA SER A 243 -23.98 -22.07 0.77
C SER A 243 -23.79 -23.33 1.61
N ALA A 244 -23.38 -23.18 2.87
CA ALA A 244 -23.61 -24.19 3.87
C ALA A 244 -25.11 -24.12 4.23
N ARG A 245 -25.92 -24.96 3.58
CA ARG A 245 -27.23 -25.33 4.13
C ARG A 245 -26.97 -26.20 5.35
N LYS A 246 -27.51 -25.78 6.50
CA LYS A 246 -28.07 -26.68 7.50
C LYS A 246 -29.57 -26.38 7.53
#